data_AF-Q6SHD8-F1
#
_entry.id   AF-Q6SHD8-F1
#
_cell.length_a   1.000
_cell.length_b   1.000
_cell.length_c   1.000
_cell.angle_alpha   90.00
_cell.angle_beta   90.00
_cell.angle_gamma   90.00
#
_symmetry.space_group_name_H-M   'P 1'
#
loop_
_entity.id
_entity.type
_entity.pdbx_description
1 polymer ?
#
loop_
_entity_poly.entity_id
_entity_poly.type
_entity_poly.pdbx_seq_one_letter_code
_entity_poly.pdbx_strand_id
1 'polypeptide(L)'
;MKLIPLLKADWIFDKPKKKNILIYDKESETLSYLIFNKEDCEVMPARYESINLYIIALTLLKSGIVNFKNNYKLNYIKAVSPKIIFSIFTWNPAFFKLKDIYNKATYISTISTNIDNRFTDECNKYYSNKKNKKLKADHIFIPGKYHEKIFSNVIDSNFYILGSFLNNHFYLKKKNNVNHIKSILFISQINPTHLQGQSSLAKTKYMEKVKKEITIFSILNDYCERKKYKLNLCTKHYSAPETYYRNNYAKGNWNFFPKTSLGSSYELVNNSQLIVFTNSTLGI
;
A
#
# COMPACT_ATOMS: atom_id res chain seq x y z
N MET A 1 -21.47 -14.12 -6.43
CA MET A 1 -20.30 -14.48 -5.59
C MET A 1 -19.52 -15.54 -6.35
N LYS A 2 -18.22 -15.36 -6.62
CA LYS A 2 -17.44 -16.42 -7.29
C LYS A 2 -17.19 -17.53 -6.27
N LEU A 3 -17.56 -18.77 -6.56
CA LEU A 3 -17.46 -19.92 -5.63
C LEU A 3 -16.02 -20.40 -5.43
N ILE A 4 -15.20 -20.33 -6.48
CA ILE A 4 -13.82 -20.84 -6.49
C ILE A 4 -12.92 -20.18 -5.41
N PRO A 5 -12.95 -18.85 -5.18
CA PRO A 5 -12.19 -18.23 -4.10
C PRO A 5 -12.57 -18.71 -2.69
N LEU A 6 -13.83 -19.08 -2.43
CA LEU A 6 -14.24 -19.54 -1.09
C LEU A 6 -13.62 -20.89 -0.72
N LEU A 7 -13.48 -21.78 -1.70
CA LEU A 7 -12.88 -23.11 -1.50
C LEU A 7 -11.36 -23.05 -1.29
N LYS A 8 -10.72 -21.94 -1.70
CA LYS A 8 -9.27 -21.72 -1.53
C LYS A 8 -8.92 -20.88 -0.30
N ALA A 9 -9.91 -20.34 0.40
CA ALA A 9 -9.68 -19.54 1.60
C ALA A 9 -9.21 -20.44 2.75
N ASP A 10 -8.47 -19.89 3.70
CA ASP A 10 -8.18 -20.57 4.96
C ASP A 10 -9.42 -20.52 5.87
N TRP A 11 -9.79 -21.66 6.46
CA TRP A 11 -11.02 -21.77 7.27
C TRP A 11 -10.67 -21.66 8.74
N ILE A 12 -11.17 -20.61 9.40
CA ILE A 12 -10.92 -20.32 10.82
C ILE A 12 -12.16 -20.72 11.62
N PHE A 13 -11.99 -21.63 12.57
CA PHE A 13 -13.08 -22.12 13.42
C PHE A 13 -13.18 -21.36 14.74
N ASP A 14 -12.08 -20.74 15.17
CA ASP A 14 -12.04 -20.02 16.44
C ASP A 14 -12.87 -18.73 16.40
N LYS A 15 -13.46 -18.40 17.54
CA LYS A 15 -14.08 -17.10 17.76
C LYS A 15 -13.00 -16.00 17.67
N PRO A 16 -13.25 -14.89 16.96
CA PRO A 16 -12.34 -13.74 16.94
C PRO A 16 -12.02 -13.25 18.36
N LYS A 17 -10.76 -12.89 18.62
CA LYS A 17 -10.35 -12.45 19.94
C LYS A 17 -10.88 -11.04 20.20
N LYS A 18 -11.28 -10.77 21.44
CA LYS A 18 -11.61 -9.41 21.86
C LYS A 18 -10.34 -8.58 21.93
N LYS A 19 -10.29 -7.48 21.16
CA LYS A 19 -9.11 -6.63 21.00
C LYS A 19 -9.52 -5.18 20.84
N ASN A 20 -8.69 -4.26 21.36
CA ASN A 20 -8.97 -2.83 21.31
C ASN A 20 -8.89 -2.28 19.87
N ILE A 21 -8.04 -2.89 19.04
CA ILE A 21 -7.80 -2.47 17.67
C ILE A 21 -8.20 -3.60 16.72
N LEU A 22 -9.01 -3.27 15.72
CA LEU A 22 -9.30 -4.15 14.60
C LEU A 22 -8.62 -3.62 13.35
N ILE A 23 -7.68 -4.38 12.79
CA ILE A 23 -7.06 -4.09 11.50
C ILE A 23 -7.99 -4.60 10.40
N TYR A 24 -8.47 -3.69 9.57
CA TYR A 24 -9.29 -4.00 8.41
C TYR A 24 -8.44 -4.30 7.18
N ASP A 25 -8.70 -5.46 6.57
CA ASP A 25 -7.96 -6.01 5.43
C ASP A 25 -6.56 -6.52 5.85
N LYS A 26 -6.25 -7.77 5.48
CA LYS A 26 -4.97 -8.41 5.80
C LYS A 26 -3.80 -7.67 5.16
N GLU A 27 -4.01 -6.97 4.04
CA GLU A 27 -2.97 -6.12 3.46
C GLU A 27 -2.50 -5.00 4.38
N SER A 28 -3.34 -4.55 5.33
CA SER A 28 -2.96 -3.52 6.30
C SER A 28 -2.13 -4.09 7.45
N GLU A 29 -2.13 -5.41 7.67
CA GLU A 29 -1.59 -6.06 8.87
C GLU A 29 -0.13 -5.69 9.15
N THR A 30 0.78 -6.02 8.22
CA THR A 30 2.22 -5.84 8.40
C THR A 30 2.58 -4.40 8.74
N LEU A 31 1.95 -3.44 8.07
CA LEU A 31 2.24 -2.03 8.25
C LEU A 31 1.55 -1.43 9.49
N SER A 32 0.41 -1.99 9.92
CA SER A 32 -0.27 -1.57 11.16
C SER A 32 0.60 -1.84 12.38
N TYR A 33 1.41 -2.90 12.35
CA TYR A 33 2.34 -3.23 13.44
C TYR A 33 3.52 -2.27 13.60
N LEU A 34 3.68 -1.31 12.69
CA LEU A 34 4.64 -0.21 12.89
C LEU A 34 4.16 0.82 13.92
N ILE A 35 2.86 0.83 14.26
CA ILE A 35 2.26 1.80 15.18
C ILE A 35 1.43 1.15 16.30
N PHE A 36 1.03 -0.12 16.14
CA PHE A 36 0.26 -0.85 17.13
C PHE A 36 0.99 -2.13 17.56
N ASN A 37 0.89 -2.46 18.84
CA ASN A 37 1.36 -3.74 19.34
C ASN A 37 0.48 -4.87 18.78
N LYS A 38 1.10 -5.92 18.27
CA LYS A 38 0.40 -7.07 17.68
C LYS A 38 -0.60 -7.70 18.66
N GLU A 39 -0.27 -7.72 19.95
CA GLU A 39 -1.13 -8.29 20.99
C GLU A 39 -2.42 -7.50 21.22
N ASP A 40 -2.48 -6.23 20.83
CA ASP A 40 -3.67 -5.38 20.97
C ASP A 40 -4.59 -5.43 19.74
N CYS A 41 -4.17 -6.15 18.71
CA CYS A 41 -4.83 -6.20 17.41
C CYS A 41 -5.53 -7.53 17.15
N GLU A 42 -6.67 -7.44 16.48
CA GLU A 42 -7.27 -8.54 15.71
C GLU A 42 -7.31 -8.13 14.24
N VAL A 43 -7.21 -9.08 13.30
CA VAL A 43 -7.20 -8.80 11.86
C VAL A 43 -8.45 -9.37 11.22
N MET A 44 -9.23 -8.53 10.52
CA MET A 44 -10.35 -9.00 9.72
C MET A 44 -9.96 -9.09 8.24
N PRO A 45 -9.81 -10.32 7.68
CA PRO A 45 -9.57 -10.52 6.26
C PRO A 45 -10.74 -9.97 5.43
N ALA A 46 -10.43 -9.32 4.31
CA ALA A 46 -11.43 -8.63 3.50
C ALA A 46 -11.55 -9.20 2.07
N ARG A 47 -10.66 -10.11 1.66
CA ARG A 47 -10.51 -10.59 0.27
C ARG A 47 -10.51 -12.10 0.13
N TYR A 48 -11.16 -12.79 1.06
CA TYR A 48 -11.25 -14.26 1.10
C TYR A 48 -9.90 -14.96 1.30
N GLU A 49 -8.93 -14.27 1.91
CA GLU A 49 -7.68 -14.91 2.36
C GLU A 49 -8.00 -15.94 3.44
N SER A 50 -8.89 -15.57 4.36
CA SER A 50 -9.47 -16.51 5.31
C SER A 50 -10.92 -16.15 5.62
N ILE A 51 -11.68 -17.16 6.05
CA ILE A 51 -13.10 -17.07 6.36
C ILE A 51 -13.31 -17.65 7.76
N ASN A 52 -13.96 -16.89 8.63
CA ASN A 52 -14.23 -17.31 9.99
C ASN A 52 -15.60 -18.00 10.08
N LEU A 53 -15.59 -19.32 10.22
CA LEU A 53 -16.77 -20.18 10.27
C LEU A 53 -17.60 -19.96 11.52
N TYR A 54 -16.97 -19.64 12.66
CA TYR A 54 -17.72 -19.24 13.86
C TYR A 54 -18.59 -18.02 13.58
N ILE A 55 -18.06 -17.02 12.87
CA ILE A 55 -18.83 -15.83 12.47
C ILE A 55 -19.86 -16.16 11.38
N ILE A 56 -19.60 -17.11 10.47
CA ILE A 56 -20.62 -17.60 9.54
C ILE A 56 -21.80 -18.18 10.30
N ALA A 57 -21.57 -19.14 11.20
CA ALA A 57 -22.61 -19.76 12.00
C ALA A 57 -23.37 -18.72 12.82
N LEU A 58 -22.64 -17.82 13.50
CA LEU A 58 -23.22 -16.71 14.25
C LEU A 58 -24.09 -15.81 13.38
N THR A 59 -23.69 -15.56 12.14
CA THR A 59 -24.42 -14.70 11.19
C THR A 59 -25.66 -15.38 10.67
N LEU A 60 -25.60 -16.67 10.33
CA LEU A 60 -26.77 -17.45 9.94
C LEU A 60 -27.80 -17.49 11.06
N LEU A 61 -27.36 -17.74 12.29
CA LEU A 61 -28.24 -17.81 13.46
C LEU A 61 -28.87 -16.45 13.83
N LYS A 62 -28.10 -15.36 13.77
CA LYS A 62 -28.57 -14.03 14.19
C LYS A 62 -29.23 -13.20 13.10
N SER A 63 -28.91 -13.45 11.84
CA SER A 63 -29.24 -12.53 10.74
C SER A 63 -29.72 -13.26 9.47
N GLY A 64 -29.71 -14.60 9.46
CA GLY A 64 -30.05 -15.39 8.29
C GLY A 64 -29.12 -15.12 7.11
N ILE A 65 -29.65 -15.30 5.89
CA ILE A 65 -28.90 -15.17 4.63
C ILE A 65 -29.06 -13.79 3.96
N VAL A 66 -30.05 -13.00 4.38
CA VAL A 66 -30.30 -11.68 3.79
C VAL A 66 -29.17 -10.73 4.18
N ASN A 67 -28.59 -10.02 3.22
CA ASN A 67 -27.47 -9.08 3.43
C ASN A 67 -26.26 -9.74 4.14
N PHE A 68 -26.05 -11.05 3.92
CA PHE A 68 -25.10 -11.88 4.65
C PHE A 68 -23.70 -11.26 4.77
N LYS A 69 -23.18 -10.67 3.70
CA LYS A 69 -21.83 -10.07 3.69
C LYS A 69 -21.69 -8.92 4.70
N ASN A 70 -22.69 -8.05 4.80
CA ASN A 70 -22.64 -6.93 5.74
C ASN A 70 -22.93 -7.42 7.17
N ASN A 71 -23.83 -8.39 7.33
CA ASN A 71 -24.12 -8.99 8.62
C ASN A 71 -22.91 -9.80 9.16
N TYR A 72 -22.17 -10.48 8.29
CA TYR A 72 -20.91 -11.15 8.62
C TYR A 72 -19.90 -10.15 9.16
N LYS A 73 -19.67 -9.03 8.44
CA LYS A 73 -18.77 -7.96 8.91
C LYS A 73 -19.23 -7.40 10.25
N LEU A 74 -20.52 -7.10 10.39
CA LEU A 74 -21.10 -6.58 11.63
C LEU A 74 -20.88 -7.53 12.81
N ASN A 75 -21.15 -8.82 12.61
CA ASN A 75 -21.01 -9.84 13.66
C ASN A 75 -19.53 -10.10 13.98
N TYR A 76 -18.64 -10.07 12.99
CA TYR A 76 -17.20 -10.14 13.21
C TYR A 76 -16.74 -8.96 14.09
N ILE A 77 -17.07 -7.74 13.70
CA ILE A 77 -16.69 -6.52 14.44
C ILE A 77 -17.29 -6.54 15.85
N LYS A 78 -18.55 -6.97 16.02
CA LYS A 78 -19.18 -7.12 17.34
C LYS A 78 -18.50 -8.19 18.20
N ALA A 79 -18.00 -9.27 17.62
CA ALA A 79 -17.30 -10.32 18.36
C ALA A 79 -15.95 -9.82 18.89
N VAL A 80 -15.22 -9.05 18.09
CA VAL A 80 -13.96 -8.39 18.49
C VAL A 80 -14.21 -7.26 19.48
N SER A 81 -15.31 -6.51 19.30
CA SER A 81 -15.68 -5.34 20.09
C SER A 81 -14.57 -4.26 20.16
N PRO A 82 -14.03 -3.80 19.01
CA PRO A 82 -12.90 -2.88 19.01
C PRO A 82 -13.31 -1.46 19.40
N LYS A 83 -12.34 -0.71 19.94
CA LYS A 83 -12.42 0.75 20.13
C LYS A 83 -11.98 1.49 18.87
N ILE A 84 -10.99 0.96 18.17
CA ILE A 84 -10.43 1.52 16.93
C ILE A 84 -10.55 0.49 15.81
N ILE A 85 -11.00 0.93 14.63
CA ILE A 85 -10.89 0.16 13.39
C ILE A 85 -9.92 0.91 12.48
N PHE A 86 -8.82 0.26 12.15
CA PHE A 86 -7.72 0.84 11.41
C PHE A 86 -7.55 0.19 10.03
N SER A 87 -7.19 0.98 9.03
CA SER A 87 -6.79 0.46 7.72
C SER A 87 -5.69 1.30 7.10
N ILE A 88 -4.79 0.65 6.38
CA ILE A 88 -3.87 1.32 5.48
C ILE A 88 -4.56 1.29 4.13
N PHE A 89 -5.17 2.42 3.82
CA PHE A 89 -6.00 2.59 2.66
C PHE A 89 -5.17 2.41 1.41
N THR A 90 -5.59 1.44 0.59
CA THR A 90 -4.97 1.22 -0.70
C THR A 90 -5.91 1.69 -1.80
N TRP A 91 -7.08 1.09 -2.06
CA TRP A 91 -7.88 1.46 -3.25
C TRP A 91 -9.39 1.21 -3.18
N ASN A 92 -9.88 0.67 -2.06
CA ASN A 92 -11.24 0.12 -1.97
C ASN A 92 -12.09 0.92 -0.97
N PRO A 93 -13.25 1.47 -1.38
CA PRO A 93 -14.12 2.21 -0.47
C PRO A 93 -14.78 1.35 0.62
N ALA A 94 -14.59 0.02 0.61
CA ALA A 94 -15.21 -0.90 1.55
C ALA A 94 -14.93 -0.60 3.03
N PHE A 95 -13.73 -0.11 3.37
CA PHE A 95 -13.41 0.33 4.73
C PHE A 95 -14.33 1.46 5.17
N PHE A 96 -14.44 2.53 4.36
CA PHE A 96 -15.26 3.70 4.71
C PHE A 96 -16.77 3.41 4.71
N LYS A 97 -17.21 2.33 4.06
CA LYS A 97 -18.61 1.84 4.14
C LYS A 97 -18.92 1.17 5.48
N LEU A 98 -17.91 0.69 6.21
CA LEU A 98 -18.12 -0.01 7.48
C LEU A 98 -18.73 0.87 8.55
N LYS A 99 -18.44 2.17 8.56
CA LYS A 99 -18.97 3.08 9.58
C LYS A 99 -20.49 3.20 9.55
N ASP A 100 -21.10 3.04 8.38
CA ASP A 100 -22.57 2.95 8.25
C ASP A 100 -23.13 1.62 8.79
N ILE A 101 -22.29 0.58 8.92
CA ILE A 101 -22.67 -0.76 9.42
C ILE A 101 -22.44 -0.86 10.93
N TYR A 102 -21.34 -0.30 11.43
CA TYR A 102 -20.95 -0.29 12.84
C TYR A 102 -20.32 1.04 13.20
N ASN A 103 -21.05 1.90 13.92
CA ASN A 103 -20.62 3.27 14.22
C ASN A 103 -20.05 3.47 15.63
N LYS A 104 -19.84 2.40 16.41
CA LYS A 104 -19.41 2.50 17.82
C LYS A 104 -17.90 2.65 18.02
N ALA A 105 -17.09 2.38 17.00
CA ALA A 105 -15.63 2.51 17.05
C ALA A 105 -15.16 3.76 16.30
N THR A 106 -13.96 4.21 16.63
CA THR A 106 -13.24 5.25 15.88
C THR A 106 -12.59 4.63 14.65
N TYR A 107 -12.89 5.18 13.47
CA TYR A 107 -12.36 4.75 12.19
C TYR A 107 -11.16 5.62 11.80
N ILE A 108 -9.99 4.99 11.72
CA ILE A 108 -8.73 5.65 11.39
C ILE A 108 -8.16 5.03 10.12
N SER A 109 -7.72 5.88 9.20
CA SER A 109 -7.04 5.43 7.98
C SER A 109 -5.76 6.21 7.73
N THR A 110 -4.78 5.56 7.12
CA THR A 110 -3.62 6.22 6.53
C THR A 110 -3.37 5.73 5.11
N ILE A 111 -2.51 6.42 4.36
CA ILE A 111 -2.22 6.14 2.96
C ILE A 111 -0.72 5.86 2.82
N SER A 112 -0.38 4.68 2.31
CA SER A 112 1.02 4.26 2.11
C SER A 112 1.55 4.52 0.69
N THR A 113 0.68 4.79 -0.28
CA THR A 113 1.06 4.93 -1.70
C THR A 113 0.30 6.05 -2.39
N ASN A 114 0.88 6.60 -3.47
CA ASN A 114 0.15 7.53 -4.35
C ASN A 114 -1.14 6.89 -4.83
N ILE A 115 -2.19 7.70 -4.84
CA ILE A 115 -3.50 7.34 -5.38
C ILE A 115 -3.65 7.87 -6.80
N ASP A 116 -4.37 7.12 -7.61
CA ASP A 116 -4.84 7.49 -8.93
C ASP A 116 -6.37 7.54 -8.94
N ASN A 117 -6.94 7.93 -10.08
CA ASN A 117 -8.37 8.18 -10.21
C ASN A 117 -9.26 6.95 -9.95
N ARG A 118 -8.70 5.72 -9.89
CA ARG A 118 -9.49 4.50 -9.67
C ARG A 118 -10.28 4.54 -8.37
N PHE A 119 -9.72 5.13 -7.32
CA PHE A 119 -10.46 5.25 -6.06
C PHE A 119 -11.70 6.14 -6.22
N THR A 120 -11.51 7.32 -6.82
CA THR A 120 -12.61 8.26 -7.09
C THR A 120 -13.67 7.62 -7.98
N ASP A 121 -13.27 6.85 -8.99
CA ASP A 121 -14.20 6.11 -9.85
C ASP A 121 -15.00 5.07 -9.07
N GLU A 122 -14.37 4.30 -8.18
CA GLU A 122 -15.05 3.33 -7.31
C GLU A 122 -15.99 4.00 -6.30
N CYS A 123 -15.63 5.18 -5.79
CA CYS A 123 -16.52 6.01 -5.00
C CYS A 123 -17.72 6.50 -5.82
N ASN A 124 -17.50 6.99 -7.04
CA ASN A 124 -18.57 7.47 -7.91
C ASN A 124 -19.55 6.35 -8.29
N LYS A 125 -19.06 5.13 -8.58
CA LYS A 125 -19.90 3.94 -8.77
C LYS A 125 -20.72 3.58 -7.52
N TYR A 126 -20.18 3.84 -6.33
CA TYR A 126 -20.94 3.64 -5.10
C TYR A 126 -22.05 4.69 -4.95
N TYR A 127 -21.78 5.95 -5.30
CA TYR A 127 -22.75 7.05 -5.21
C TYR A 127 -23.83 7.04 -6.29
N SER A 128 -23.52 6.56 -7.50
CA SER A 128 -24.54 6.41 -8.55
C SER A 128 -25.72 5.52 -8.09
N ASN A 129 -25.45 4.64 -7.12
CA ASN A 129 -26.43 3.73 -6.53
C ASN A 129 -27.01 4.21 -5.18
N LYS A 130 -26.57 5.36 -4.64
CA LYS A 130 -27.00 5.88 -3.33
C LYS A 130 -27.04 7.42 -3.34
N LYS A 131 -28.26 7.98 -3.21
CA LYS A 131 -28.53 9.43 -3.09
C LYS A 131 -27.58 10.10 -2.07
N ASN A 132 -26.62 10.88 -2.56
CA ASN A 132 -25.88 11.95 -1.89
C ASN A 132 -25.24 11.68 -0.50
N LYS A 133 -24.99 10.42 -0.11
CA LYS A 133 -24.31 10.12 1.16
C LYS A 133 -22.82 9.92 0.95
N LYS A 134 -21.98 10.81 1.48
CA LYS A 134 -20.52 10.59 1.51
C LYS A 134 -20.16 9.36 2.36
N LEU A 135 -19.10 8.66 1.98
CA LEU A 135 -18.39 7.69 2.79
C LEU A 135 -17.84 8.35 4.07
N LYS A 136 -17.50 7.57 5.10
CA LYS A 136 -17.14 8.15 6.41
C LYS A 136 -15.94 7.50 7.07
N ALA A 137 -15.13 8.31 7.75
CA ALA A 137 -14.13 7.91 8.73
C ALA A 137 -13.96 9.03 9.78
N ASP A 138 -13.41 8.73 10.96
CA ASP A 138 -13.15 9.77 11.96
C ASP A 138 -11.89 10.56 11.65
N HIS A 139 -10.81 9.86 11.29
CA HIS A 139 -9.51 10.46 10.99
C HIS A 139 -8.86 9.82 9.77
N ILE A 140 -8.36 10.64 8.86
CA ILE A 140 -7.57 10.19 7.71
C ILE A 140 -6.25 10.95 7.64
N PHE A 141 -5.16 10.21 7.73
CA PHE A 141 -3.81 10.72 7.56
C PHE A 141 -3.38 10.60 6.10
N ILE A 142 -3.00 11.73 5.49
CA ILE A 142 -2.77 11.82 4.04
C ILE A 142 -1.40 12.45 3.70
N PRO A 143 -0.84 12.14 2.51
CA PRO A 143 0.48 12.63 2.14
C PRO A 143 0.58 14.12 1.84
N GLY A 144 -0.52 14.77 1.42
CA GLY A 144 -0.46 16.15 0.95
C GLY A 144 -1.82 16.72 0.56
N LYS A 145 -1.86 18.05 0.34
CA LYS A 145 -3.07 18.82 -0.02
C LYS A 145 -3.80 18.28 -1.26
N TYR A 146 -3.07 17.72 -2.23
CA TYR A 146 -3.68 17.09 -3.41
C TYR A 146 -4.64 15.95 -3.02
N HIS A 147 -4.24 15.11 -2.07
CA HIS A 147 -5.07 14.01 -1.58
C HIS A 147 -6.29 14.54 -0.83
N GLU A 148 -6.12 15.56 0.00
CA GLU A 148 -7.22 16.20 0.74
C GLU A 148 -8.31 16.68 -0.22
N LYS A 149 -7.92 17.38 -1.29
CA LYS A 149 -8.84 17.87 -2.33
C LYS A 149 -9.64 16.74 -2.97
N ILE A 150 -9.02 15.59 -3.23
CA ILE A 150 -9.72 14.44 -3.80
C ILE A 150 -10.64 13.79 -2.78
N PHE A 151 -10.13 13.49 -1.59
CA PHE A 151 -10.86 12.71 -0.60
C PHE A 151 -12.01 13.48 0.03
N SER A 152 -11.86 14.77 0.33
CA SER A 152 -12.93 15.59 0.90
C SER A 152 -14.19 15.65 0.04
N ASN A 153 -14.07 15.45 -1.28
CA ASN A 153 -15.22 15.36 -2.18
C ASN A 153 -16.03 14.07 -1.96
N VAL A 154 -15.37 12.98 -1.56
CA VAL A 154 -15.94 11.64 -1.52
C VAL A 154 -15.89 10.98 -0.15
N ILE A 155 -15.35 11.60 0.89
CA ILE A 155 -15.32 11.08 2.25
C ILE A 155 -15.53 12.25 3.22
N ASP A 156 -16.44 12.05 4.16
CA ASP A 156 -16.63 12.89 5.34
C ASP A 156 -15.69 12.42 6.46
N SER A 157 -14.67 13.23 6.78
CA SER A 157 -13.65 12.92 7.77
C SER A 157 -12.81 14.15 8.16
N ASN A 158 -12.08 14.03 9.28
CA ASN A 158 -11.01 14.95 9.62
C ASN A 158 -9.71 14.51 8.91
N PHE A 159 -9.17 15.38 8.06
CA PHE A 159 -7.95 15.11 7.30
C PHE A 159 -6.73 15.71 7.98
N TYR A 160 -5.64 14.93 8.03
CA TYR A 160 -4.37 15.34 8.61
C TYR A 160 -3.25 15.14 7.59
N ILE A 161 -2.63 16.24 7.16
CA ILE A 161 -1.52 16.19 6.20
C ILE A 161 -0.23 15.94 6.96
N LEU A 162 0.26 14.71 6.94
CA LEU A 162 1.49 14.31 7.63
C LEU A 162 2.58 13.77 6.70
N GLY A 163 2.31 13.60 5.40
CA GLY A 163 3.23 12.87 4.51
C GLY A 163 2.88 11.39 4.41
N SER A 164 3.69 10.65 3.66
CA SER A 164 3.51 9.19 3.48
C SER A 164 3.79 8.46 4.80
N PHE A 165 2.93 7.50 5.16
CA PHE A 165 3.09 6.68 6.36
C PHE A 165 4.50 6.08 6.50
N LEU A 166 5.03 5.50 5.41
CA LEU A 166 6.35 4.87 5.43
C LEU A 166 7.49 5.89 5.46
N ASN A 167 7.35 7.05 4.82
CA ASN A 167 8.39 8.08 4.85
C ASN A 167 8.49 8.72 6.25
N ASN A 168 7.39 8.78 6.99
CA ASN A 168 7.38 9.24 8.38
C ASN A 168 8.00 8.22 9.33
N HIS A 169 7.74 6.93 9.10
CA HIS A 169 8.34 5.87 9.91
C HIS A 169 9.86 5.78 9.68
N PHE A 170 10.29 5.80 8.42
CA PHE A 170 11.70 5.80 8.04
C PHE A 170 12.19 7.23 7.72
N TYR A 171 12.12 8.10 8.71
CA TYR A 171 12.45 9.51 8.55
C TYR A 171 13.88 9.74 8.03
N LEU A 172 14.04 10.86 7.30
CA LEU A 172 15.35 11.24 6.77
C LEU A 172 16.29 11.66 7.91
N LYS A 173 17.44 11.01 8.00
CA LYS A 173 18.48 11.42 8.97
C LYS A 173 19.15 12.70 8.47
N LYS A 174 19.35 13.67 9.37
CA LYS A 174 20.07 14.92 9.05
C LYS A 174 21.48 14.57 8.55
N LYS A 175 21.77 14.90 7.30
CA LYS A 175 23.12 14.72 6.74
C LYS A 175 23.99 15.90 7.12
N ASN A 176 25.23 15.63 7.51
CA ASN A 176 26.27 16.66 7.54
C ASN A 176 26.44 17.20 6.12
N ASN A 177 26.73 18.50 5.96
CA ASN A 177 26.92 19.13 4.65
C ASN A 177 27.85 18.28 3.78
N VAL A 178 27.27 17.62 2.78
CA VAL A 178 28.04 16.82 1.83
C VAL A 178 28.59 17.79 0.80
N ASN A 179 29.80 18.30 1.06
CA ASN A 179 30.42 19.28 0.17
C ASN A 179 30.68 18.72 -1.24
N HIS A 180 30.77 17.39 -1.40
CA HIS A 180 31.03 16.74 -2.70
C HIS A 180 30.29 15.41 -2.85
N ILE A 181 29.59 15.24 -3.99
CA ILE A 181 28.95 13.99 -4.40
C ILE A 181 30.05 13.00 -4.84
N LYS A 182 30.03 11.80 -4.27
CA LYS A 182 30.90 10.67 -4.66
C LYS A 182 30.10 9.44 -5.10
N SER A 183 28.78 9.47 -4.89
CA SER A 183 27.88 8.38 -5.21
C SER A 183 26.51 8.88 -5.63
N ILE A 184 25.89 8.17 -6.57
CA ILE A 184 24.54 8.42 -7.07
C ILE A 184 23.71 7.15 -6.89
N LEU A 185 22.53 7.29 -6.31
CA LEU A 185 21.53 6.24 -6.21
C LEU A 185 20.48 6.43 -7.30
N PHE A 186 20.28 5.42 -8.15
CA PHE A 186 19.14 5.33 -9.04
C PHE A 186 18.07 4.39 -8.47
N ILE A 187 16.84 4.87 -8.31
CA ILE A 187 15.71 4.06 -7.84
C ILE A 187 14.89 3.58 -9.05
N SER A 188 15.03 2.30 -9.40
CA SER A 188 14.26 1.68 -10.47
C SER A 188 12.85 1.29 -10.02
N GLN A 189 11.86 1.61 -10.87
CA GLN A 189 10.46 1.22 -10.71
C GLN A 189 10.07 0.09 -11.68
N ILE A 190 11.04 -0.59 -12.31
CA ILE A 190 10.78 -1.74 -13.17
C ILE A 190 10.58 -2.99 -12.32
N ASN A 191 9.48 -3.67 -12.58
CA ASN A 191 9.24 -5.05 -12.17
C ASN A 191 9.42 -5.99 -13.39
N PRO A 192 10.49 -6.79 -13.43
CA PRO A 192 10.75 -7.71 -14.55
C PRO A 192 9.61 -8.71 -14.83
N THR A 193 8.75 -8.99 -13.85
CA THR A 193 7.63 -9.94 -13.99
C THR A 193 6.29 -9.30 -14.36
N HIS A 194 6.23 -7.97 -14.53
CA HIS A 194 4.99 -7.20 -14.68
C HIS A 194 4.15 -7.54 -15.93
N LEU A 195 4.75 -8.14 -16.96
CA LEU A 195 4.12 -8.34 -18.26
C LEU A 195 3.21 -9.59 -18.33
N GLN A 196 3.23 -10.45 -17.30
CA GLN A 196 2.34 -11.63 -17.26
C GLN A 196 0.87 -11.18 -17.16
N GLY A 197 0.03 -11.67 -18.09
CA GLY A 197 -1.42 -11.45 -18.07
C GLY A 197 -1.92 -10.06 -18.48
N GLN A 198 -1.06 -9.14 -18.95
CA GLN A 198 -1.48 -7.80 -19.36
C GLN A 198 -1.93 -7.69 -20.82
N SER A 199 -2.83 -6.75 -21.11
CA SER A 199 -3.25 -6.40 -22.47
C SER A 199 -2.09 -5.82 -23.30
N SER A 200 -2.19 -5.90 -24.63
CA SER A 200 -1.15 -5.40 -25.56
C SER A 200 -0.80 -3.93 -25.31
N LEU A 201 -1.79 -3.06 -25.15
CA LEU A 201 -1.58 -1.63 -24.88
C LEU A 201 -0.85 -1.37 -23.55
N ALA A 202 -1.21 -2.11 -22.49
CA ALA A 202 -0.57 -1.98 -21.19
C ALA A 202 0.89 -2.46 -21.24
N LYS A 203 1.16 -3.52 -22.00
CA LYS A 203 2.53 -3.99 -22.28
C LYS A 203 3.35 -2.92 -23.01
N THR A 204 2.81 -2.29 -24.06
CA THR A 204 3.53 -1.23 -24.80
C THR A 204 3.91 -0.06 -23.91
N LYS A 205 2.96 0.48 -23.14
CA LYS A 205 3.23 1.59 -22.20
C LYS A 205 4.27 1.21 -21.15
N TYR A 206 4.22 -0.02 -20.66
CA TYR A 206 5.21 -0.52 -19.73
C TYR A 206 6.61 -0.62 -20.35
N MET A 207 6.71 -1.12 -21.59
CA MET A 207 7.99 -1.20 -22.30
C MET A 207 8.59 0.17 -22.60
N GLU A 208 7.77 1.18 -22.88
CA GLU A 208 8.24 2.57 -22.99
C GLU A 208 8.84 3.08 -21.67
N LYS A 209 8.19 2.78 -20.53
CA LYS A 209 8.73 3.09 -19.21
C LYS A 209 10.08 2.41 -18.98
N VAL A 210 10.19 1.13 -19.33
CA VAL A 210 11.44 0.36 -19.23
C VAL A 210 12.54 1.01 -20.06
N LYS A 211 12.27 1.33 -21.33
CA LYS A 211 13.23 1.99 -22.21
C LYS A 211 13.72 3.32 -21.64
N LYS A 212 12.81 4.15 -21.12
CA LYS A 212 13.17 5.44 -20.49
C LYS A 212 14.08 5.25 -19.28
N GLU A 213 13.78 4.30 -18.39
CA GLU A 213 14.66 4.01 -17.25
C GLU A 213 16.05 3.52 -17.69
N ILE A 214 16.11 2.63 -18.67
CA ILE A 214 17.39 2.12 -19.21
C ILE A 214 18.22 3.28 -19.79
N THR A 215 17.60 4.16 -20.58
CA THR A 215 18.28 5.33 -21.16
C THR A 215 18.82 6.27 -20.08
N ILE A 216 18.00 6.61 -19.09
CA ILE A 216 18.44 7.47 -17.97
C ILE A 216 19.59 6.82 -17.21
N PHE A 217 19.48 5.52 -16.91
CA PHE A 217 20.52 4.81 -16.20
C PHE A 217 21.83 4.72 -16.99
N SER A 218 21.77 4.54 -18.32
CA SER A 218 22.96 4.54 -19.17
C SER A 218 23.68 5.88 -19.12
N ILE A 219 22.95 6.99 -19.22
CA ILE A 219 23.51 8.34 -19.12
C ILE A 219 24.17 8.55 -17.75
N LEU A 220 23.54 8.07 -16.67
CA LEU A 220 24.10 8.13 -15.33
C LEU A 220 25.36 7.28 -15.18
N ASN A 221 25.40 6.09 -15.78
CA ASN A 221 26.57 5.21 -15.76
C ASN A 221 27.77 5.91 -16.41
N ASP A 222 27.60 6.41 -17.63
CA ASP A 222 28.68 7.11 -18.35
C ASP A 222 29.13 8.36 -17.59
N TYR A 223 28.19 9.10 -16.99
CA TYR A 223 28.52 10.25 -16.15
C TYR A 223 29.34 9.86 -14.92
N CYS A 224 28.93 8.79 -14.23
CA CYS A 224 29.63 8.30 -13.04
C CYS A 224 31.02 7.78 -13.38
N GLU A 225 31.20 7.09 -14.50
CA GLU A 225 32.51 6.62 -14.96
C GLU A 225 33.46 7.80 -15.23
N ARG A 226 33.01 8.83 -15.97
CA ARG A 226 33.82 10.03 -16.23
C ARG A 226 34.20 10.80 -14.96
N LYS A 227 33.28 10.86 -13.99
CA LYS A 227 33.49 11.57 -12.72
C LYS A 227 34.11 10.71 -11.63
N LYS A 228 34.36 9.43 -11.88
CA LYS A 228 34.80 8.43 -10.89
C LYS A 228 33.86 8.36 -9.67
N TYR A 229 32.56 8.49 -9.89
CA TYR A 229 31.52 8.32 -8.87
C TYR A 229 31.02 6.87 -8.83
N LYS A 230 30.54 6.43 -7.67
CA LYS A 230 29.87 5.14 -7.53
C LYS A 230 28.42 5.26 -7.97
N LEU A 231 27.97 4.40 -8.89
CA LEU A 231 26.55 4.26 -9.24
C LEU A 231 25.93 3.07 -8.50
N ASN A 232 24.81 3.31 -7.84
CA ASN A 232 24.02 2.31 -7.12
C ASN A 232 22.63 2.21 -7.76
N LEU A 233 22.14 0.99 -8.01
CA LEU A 233 20.78 0.74 -8.50
C LEU A 233 19.95 0.09 -7.38
N CYS A 234 18.88 0.75 -6.94
CA CYS A 234 17.90 0.20 -6.00
C CYS A 234 16.64 -0.25 -6.74
N THR A 235 16.13 -1.44 -6.45
CA THR A 235 14.86 -1.91 -6.99
C THR A 235 13.72 -1.73 -5.99
N LYS A 236 12.50 -1.53 -6.50
CA LYS A 236 11.28 -1.46 -5.68
C LYS A 236 10.76 -2.83 -5.22
N HIS A 237 11.03 -3.87 -6.01
CA HIS A 237 10.37 -5.16 -5.88
C HIS A 237 11.26 -6.16 -5.13
N TYR A 238 10.66 -6.89 -4.20
CA TYR A 238 11.30 -8.05 -3.57
C TYR A 238 11.71 -9.05 -4.66
N SER A 239 12.90 -9.64 -4.50
CA SER A 239 13.40 -10.71 -5.38
C SER A 239 13.54 -10.32 -6.86
N ALA A 240 13.72 -9.03 -7.16
CA ALA A 240 14.02 -8.61 -8.53
C ALA A 240 15.36 -9.22 -8.97
N PRO A 241 15.40 -10.02 -10.05
CA PRO A 241 16.61 -10.75 -10.43
C PRO A 241 17.67 -9.78 -10.93
N GLU A 242 18.85 -9.77 -10.29
CA GLU A 242 19.98 -8.93 -10.71
C GLU A 242 20.34 -9.16 -12.18
N THR A 243 20.28 -10.41 -12.64
CA THR A 243 20.56 -10.81 -14.02
C THR A 243 19.73 -10.03 -15.05
N TYR A 244 18.47 -9.71 -14.74
CA TYR A 244 17.66 -8.87 -15.63
C TYR A 244 18.29 -7.49 -15.81
N TYR A 245 18.69 -6.83 -14.72
CA TYR A 245 19.26 -5.49 -14.78
C TYR A 245 20.63 -5.53 -15.45
N ARG A 246 21.50 -6.49 -15.09
CA ARG A 246 22.82 -6.65 -15.72
C ARG A 246 22.73 -6.88 -17.23
N ASN A 247 21.70 -7.58 -17.71
CA ASN A 247 21.51 -7.88 -19.13
C ASN A 247 20.85 -6.74 -19.93
N ASN A 248 20.01 -5.92 -19.29
CA ASN A 248 19.19 -4.91 -19.99
C ASN A 248 19.65 -3.46 -19.77
N TYR A 249 20.37 -3.19 -18.69
CA TYR A 249 20.88 -1.86 -18.36
C TYR A 249 22.34 -1.74 -18.82
N ALA A 250 22.96 -0.58 -18.58
CA ALA A 250 24.34 -0.34 -18.97
C ALA A 250 25.30 -1.37 -18.35
N LYS A 251 26.28 -1.80 -19.16
CA LYS A 251 27.43 -2.57 -18.67
C LYS A 251 28.31 -1.65 -17.81
N GLY A 252 28.98 -2.22 -16.81
CA GLY A 252 29.87 -1.45 -15.94
C GLY A 252 29.85 -1.93 -14.49
N ASN A 253 30.70 -1.33 -13.67
CA ASN A 253 30.84 -1.67 -12.26
C ASN A 253 29.95 -0.79 -11.38
N TRP A 254 28.64 -1.00 -11.47
CA TRP A 254 27.65 -0.41 -10.58
C TRP A 254 27.14 -1.44 -9.56
N ASN A 255 26.70 -0.96 -8.38
CA ASN A 255 26.22 -1.83 -7.31
C ASN A 255 24.71 -2.07 -7.44
N PHE A 256 24.29 -3.31 -7.22
CA PHE A 256 22.88 -3.69 -7.23
C PHE A 256 22.36 -3.85 -5.80
N PHE A 257 21.25 -3.18 -5.48
CA PHE A 257 20.59 -3.24 -4.18
C PHE A 257 19.12 -3.66 -4.36
N PRO A 258 18.80 -4.95 -4.23
CA PRO A 258 17.42 -5.40 -4.26
C PRO A 258 16.69 -4.95 -2.99
N LYS A 259 15.36 -4.82 -3.07
CA LYS A 259 14.56 -4.71 -1.84
C LYS A 259 14.58 -6.02 -1.07
N THR A 260 15.16 -6.02 0.13
CA THR A 260 15.29 -7.18 1.01
C THR A 260 14.38 -7.12 2.23
N SER A 261 14.03 -5.91 2.67
CA SER A 261 13.10 -5.69 3.78
C SER A 261 12.22 -4.47 3.52
N LEU A 262 11.29 -4.18 4.44
CA LEU A 262 10.47 -2.98 4.36
C LEU A 262 11.32 -1.70 4.43
N GLY A 263 12.36 -1.69 5.27
CA GLY A 263 13.21 -0.54 5.54
C GLY A 263 14.48 -0.43 4.68
N SER A 264 14.91 -1.51 4.01
CA SER A 264 16.21 -1.55 3.32
C SER A 264 16.39 -0.44 2.27
N SER A 265 15.33 -0.14 1.49
CA SER A 265 15.38 0.93 0.49
C SER A 265 15.42 2.33 1.13
N TYR A 266 14.80 2.51 2.30
CA TYR A 266 14.83 3.77 3.05
C TYR A 266 16.20 4.02 3.68
N GLU A 267 16.84 2.98 4.21
CA GLU A 267 18.22 3.06 4.70
C GLU A 267 19.19 3.45 3.59
N LEU A 268 19.02 2.87 2.40
CA LEU A 268 19.84 3.21 1.23
C LEU A 268 19.65 4.67 0.80
N VAL A 269 18.41 5.17 0.75
CA VAL A 269 18.09 6.58 0.51
C VAL A 269 18.75 7.48 1.56
N ASN A 270 18.64 7.10 2.83
CA ASN A 270 19.25 7.82 3.94
C ASN A 270 20.77 7.91 3.85
N ASN A 271 21.43 6.92 3.23
CA ASN A 271 22.88 6.91 3.07
C ASN A 271 23.37 7.48 1.72
N SER A 272 22.46 7.84 0.81
CA SER A 272 22.81 8.27 -0.55
C SER A 272 23.02 9.78 -0.67
N GLN A 273 24.03 10.23 -1.41
CA GLN A 273 24.35 11.66 -1.51
C GLN A 273 23.50 12.39 -2.56
N LEU A 274 23.23 11.72 -3.68
CA LEU A 274 22.31 12.16 -4.72
C LEU A 274 21.41 10.99 -5.11
N ILE A 275 20.11 11.27 -5.23
CA ILE A 275 19.10 10.27 -5.57
C ILE A 275 18.46 10.70 -6.89
N VAL A 276 18.37 9.76 -7.83
CA VAL A 276 17.74 9.93 -9.13
C VAL A 276 16.65 8.87 -9.27
N PHE A 277 15.46 9.28 -9.69
CA PHE A 277 14.32 8.40 -9.88
C PHE A 277 13.38 8.99 -10.93
N THR A 278 12.52 8.14 -11.49
CA THR A 278 11.53 8.57 -12.49
C THR A 278 10.18 8.86 -11.83
N ASN A 279 9.58 7.85 -11.20
CA ASN A 279 8.26 7.96 -10.58
C ASN A 279 8.16 7.14 -9.28
N SER A 280 8.82 7.60 -8.23
CA SER A 280 8.91 6.92 -6.94
C SER A 280 8.58 7.86 -5.78
N THR A 281 7.65 7.46 -4.91
CA THR A 281 7.39 8.16 -3.64
C THR A 281 8.49 7.96 -2.61
N LEU A 282 9.37 6.98 -2.81
CA LEU A 282 10.54 6.75 -1.97
C LEU A 282 11.63 7.82 -2.20
N GLY A 283 11.68 8.41 -3.40
CA GLY A 283 12.66 9.43 -3.74
C GLY A 283 12.27 10.86 -3.34
N ILE A 284 11.03 11.03 -2.83
CA ILE A 284 10.47 12.31 -2.36
C ILE A 284 10.52 12.30 -0.83
#